data_AF-A0A8H7XXQ1-F1
#
_entry.id   AF-A0A8H7XXQ1-F1
#
_cell.length_a   1.000
_cell.length_b   1.000
_cell.length_c   1.000
_cell.angle_alpha   90.00
_cell.angle_beta   90.00
_cell.angle_gamma   90.00
#
_symmetry.space_group_name_H-M   'P 1'
#
loop_
_entity.id
_entity.type
_entity.pdbx_description
1 polymer ?
#
loop_
_entity_poly.entity_id
_entity_poly.type
_entity_poly.pdbx_seq_one_letter_code
_entity_poly.pdbx_strand_id
1 'polypeptide(L)'
;MDSTPSTTSQLVLRSQDVSRLSLTSLNDDVAIVLLSFMRPQDIMAYRQTCRQFFKTTERRVVWLNALRKVMDDHFVTEDTFPLKSMSLEMLQHAALSPFRFTTLLKEADGSLLEPTNTRILPCRLTENEKQSFGVTGNTVLETFTVAPGGRFVAVQTIHHKVNSDELLWVFTIWDLGIHGSFNTDAKPVKRVSIPISGDTHDFYTVALHFDPSYGSGTLFLIVHLIPESTKSSVSVYTMDITSHVNEMKLFAKIDFPGHLHLLLIVASPRSHRITGQFYEGEDDKNAYFVWDYLENKSTSWFTKDTLEDTYYYDGSIFYPYDNALIVVDIDGNLRVYNTPELTDGSAFWENPKVTQFPNIDIRRPFSGPCAHIPIADNHKSFSDYLCLSDTDEDVAAIYRIQDLNSLANSRLPQKLPVHAGTVNLSAVSVPGGPKSGLVHHLDEDNVLISYLNVDYSRLRAHVVDMNGGTPSLKLRNPELLNPLEAQTTILGYEGTMRMECVAISSMTGRVFIQTVQGHQRGLRQLQVMDYL
;
A
#
# COMPACT_ATOMS: atom_id res chain seq x y z
N MET A 1 74.51 45.64 -27.11
CA MET A 1 73.89 44.84 -26.03
C MET A 1 72.63 45.58 -25.65
N ASP A 2 71.57 45.34 -26.43
CA ASP A 2 70.31 46.07 -26.36
C ASP A 2 69.30 45.26 -25.55
N SER A 3 68.82 45.88 -24.48
CA SER A 3 67.82 45.33 -23.56
C SER A 3 66.42 45.44 -24.18
N THR A 4 65.84 44.30 -24.51
CA THR A 4 64.45 44.14 -24.94
C THR A 4 63.48 44.35 -23.76
N PRO A 5 62.37 45.10 -23.92
CA PRO A 5 61.36 45.23 -22.90
C PRO A 5 60.39 44.03 -22.97
N SER A 6 60.25 43.29 -21.87
CA SER A 6 59.26 42.24 -21.73
C SER A 6 57.86 42.86 -21.62
N THR A 7 57.06 42.67 -22.66
CA THR A 7 55.64 43.04 -22.65
C THR A 7 54.88 41.84 -22.11
N THR A 8 54.80 41.74 -20.78
CA THR A 8 53.88 40.81 -20.12
C THR A 8 52.47 41.38 -20.24
N SER A 9 51.80 41.07 -21.35
CA SER A 9 50.37 41.29 -21.52
C SER A 9 49.62 40.44 -20.50
N GLN A 10 49.35 41.00 -19.32
CA GLN A 10 48.35 40.50 -18.41
C GLN A 10 47.01 40.49 -19.16
N LEU A 11 46.57 39.29 -19.52
CA LEU A 11 45.20 38.99 -19.90
C LEU A 11 44.33 39.21 -18.65
N VAL A 12 44.06 40.48 -18.35
CA VAL A 12 42.95 40.87 -17.49
C VAL A 12 41.70 40.51 -18.28
N LEU A 13 41.22 39.28 -18.07
CA LEU A 13 39.84 38.91 -18.38
C LEU A 13 38.98 39.87 -17.56
N ARG A 14 38.59 40.99 -18.19
CA ARG A 14 37.55 41.86 -17.69
C ARG A 14 36.32 40.97 -17.52
N SER A 15 35.99 40.72 -16.25
CA SER A 15 34.70 40.27 -15.73
C SER A 15 33.60 41.29 -16.11
N GLN A 16 33.44 41.55 -17.40
CA GLN A 16 32.36 42.35 -17.95
C GLN A 16 31.17 41.42 -18.15
N ASP A 17 30.16 41.67 -17.32
CA ASP A 17 28.76 41.37 -17.61
C ASP A 17 28.41 39.91 -17.91
N VAL A 18 28.82 38.98 -17.03
CA VAL A 18 27.88 37.89 -16.70
C VAL A 18 26.75 38.56 -15.92
N SER A 19 25.83 39.18 -16.66
CA SER A 19 24.56 39.66 -16.16
C SER A 19 23.98 38.50 -15.35
N ARG A 20 23.95 38.66 -14.02
CA ARG A 20 23.52 37.60 -13.11
C ARG A 20 22.12 37.21 -13.55
N LEU A 21 22.00 36.05 -14.20
CA LEU A 21 20.73 35.48 -14.58
C LEU A 21 19.95 35.28 -13.28
N SER A 22 19.03 36.20 -13.02
CA SER A 22 18.19 36.11 -11.85
C SER A 22 17.06 35.16 -12.18
N LEU A 23 16.76 34.22 -11.30
CA LEU A 23 15.56 33.38 -11.43
C LEU A 23 14.29 34.25 -11.55
N THR A 24 14.29 35.46 -10.99
CA THR A 24 13.19 36.43 -11.12
C THR A 24 13.07 37.09 -12.49
N SER A 25 14.09 36.99 -13.34
CA SER A 25 14.07 37.46 -14.74
C SER A 25 13.63 36.39 -15.74
N LEU A 26 13.40 35.15 -15.28
CA LEU A 26 12.88 34.10 -16.13
C LEU A 26 11.42 34.40 -16.51
N ASN A 27 11.05 34.00 -17.73
CA ASN A 27 9.65 33.95 -18.13
C ASN A 27 8.89 32.97 -17.21
N ASP A 28 7.65 33.32 -16.86
CA ASP A 28 6.79 32.48 -16.01
C ASP A 28 6.68 31.04 -16.53
N ASP A 29 6.68 30.80 -17.84
CA ASP A 29 6.61 29.44 -18.42
C ASP A 29 7.86 28.61 -18.06
N VAL A 30 9.05 29.21 -18.13
CA VAL A 30 10.30 28.55 -17.73
C VAL A 30 10.31 28.30 -16.22
N ALA A 31 9.83 29.25 -15.43
CA ALA A 31 9.69 29.08 -13.99
C ALA A 31 8.71 27.95 -13.63
N ILE A 32 7.58 27.83 -14.34
CA ILE A 32 6.62 26.73 -14.16
C ILE A 32 7.26 25.37 -14.47
N VAL A 33 8.05 25.27 -15.55
CA VAL A 33 8.78 24.05 -15.89
C VAL A 33 9.78 23.69 -14.79
N LEU A 34 10.55 24.67 -14.29
CA LEU A 34 11.49 24.43 -13.18
C LEU A 34 10.75 23.96 -11.91
N LEU A 35 9.64 24.60 -11.57
CA LEU A 35 8.82 24.23 -10.41
C LEU A 35 8.20 22.83 -10.54
N SER A 36 8.00 22.31 -11.76
CA SER A 36 7.47 20.96 -11.98
C SER A 36 8.42 19.83 -11.52
N PHE A 37 9.71 20.14 -11.36
CA PHE A 37 10.71 19.23 -10.82
C PHE A 37 10.88 19.34 -9.30
N MET A 38 10.23 20.32 -8.66
CA MET A 38 10.34 20.54 -7.21
C MET A 38 9.29 19.74 -6.45
N ARG A 39 9.62 19.34 -5.22
CA ARG A 39 8.64 18.72 -4.32
C ARG A 39 7.64 19.79 -3.81
N PRO A 40 6.40 19.42 -3.47
CA PRO A 40 5.38 20.36 -3.02
C PRO A 40 5.81 21.31 -1.89
N GLN A 41 6.54 20.80 -0.88
CA GLN A 41 7.05 21.60 0.22
C GLN A 41 8.14 22.61 -0.20
N ASP A 42 8.95 22.24 -1.20
CA ASP A 42 9.99 23.13 -1.72
C ASP A 42 9.36 24.28 -2.54
N ILE A 43 8.23 24.01 -3.22
CA ILE A 43 7.40 25.04 -3.87
C ILE A 43 6.86 26.04 -2.85
N MET A 44 6.43 25.57 -1.66
CA MET A 44 6.00 26.47 -0.56
C MET A 44 7.14 27.32 -0.03
N ALA A 45 8.33 26.73 0.17
CA ALA A 45 9.51 27.50 0.57
C ALA A 45 9.86 28.56 -0.50
N TYR A 46 9.80 28.17 -1.78
CA TYR A 46 10.06 29.08 -2.92
C TYR A 46 9.08 30.25 -2.98
N ARG A 47 7.78 29.98 -2.73
CA ARG A 47 6.70 30.99 -2.65
C ARG A 47 7.02 32.09 -1.62
N GLN A 48 7.69 31.77 -0.53
CA GLN A 48 7.98 32.72 0.57
C GLN A 48 9.16 33.65 0.29
N THR A 49 9.91 33.44 -0.80
CA THR A 49 11.15 34.20 -1.05
C THR A 49 10.93 35.59 -1.65
N CYS A 50 10.02 35.74 -2.63
CA CYS A 50 9.75 37.03 -3.27
C CYS A 50 8.34 37.10 -3.90
N ARG A 51 7.87 38.32 -4.18
CA ARG A 51 6.53 38.56 -4.76
C ARG A 51 6.33 37.92 -6.14
N GLN A 52 7.38 37.82 -6.96
CA GLN A 52 7.26 37.20 -8.28
C GLN A 52 6.99 35.70 -8.13
N PHE A 53 7.79 35.00 -7.33
CA PHE A 53 7.60 33.57 -7.09
C PHE A 53 6.30 33.28 -6.35
N PHE A 54 5.86 34.19 -5.48
CA PHE A 54 4.52 34.12 -4.91
C PHE A 54 3.45 34.05 -6.03
N LYS A 55 3.46 35.01 -6.96
CA LYS A 55 2.52 35.02 -8.10
C LYS A 55 2.66 33.79 -9.00
N THR A 56 3.89 33.37 -9.31
CA THR A 56 4.13 32.20 -10.18
C THR A 56 3.63 30.91 -9.52
N THR A 57 3.91 30.71 -8.23
CA THR A 57 3.47 29.52 -7.49
C THR A 57 1.97 29.53 -7.15
N GLU A 58 1.26 30.65 -7.23
CA GLU A 58 -0.21 30.70 -7.13
C GLU A 58 -0.91 30.17 -8.40
N ARG A 59 -0.18 29.93 -9.48
CA ARG A 59 -0.78 29.37 -10.70
C ARG A 59 -1.21 27.93 -10.47
N ARG A 60 -2.45 27.62 -10.87
CA ARG A 60 -3.04 26.27 -10.82
C ARG A 60 -2.14 25.19 -11.43
N VAL A 61 -1.53 25.48 -12.58
CA VAL A 61 -0.70 24.51 -13.32
C VAL A 61 0.51 24.02 -12.51
N VAL A 62 1.09 24.86 -11.65
CA VAL A 62 2.20 24.46 -10.77
C VAL A 62 1.76 23.35 -9.82
N TRP A 63 0.61 23.54 -9.17
CA TRP A 63 0.08 22.56 -8.21
C TRP A 63 -0.53 21.33 -8.87
N LEU A 64 -1.03 21.47 -10.09
CA LEU A 64 -1.45 20.32 -10.89
C LEU A 64 -0.25 19.42 -11.21
N ASN A 65 0.88 20.00 -11.63
CA ASN A 65 2.11 19.26 -11.91
C ASN A 65 2.69 18.64 -10.63
N ALA A 66 2.72 19.41 -9.53
CA ALA A 66 3.19 18.91 -8.24
C ALA A 66 2.33 17.74 -7.73
N LEU A 67 0.99 17.84 -7.82
CA LEU A 67 0.10 16.76 -7.44
C LEU A 67 0.27 15.53 -8.34
N ARG A 68 0.41 15.69 -9.66
CA ARG A 68 0.68 14.57 -10.58
C ARG A 68 1.96 13.84 -10.23
N LYS A 69 3.02 14.56 -9.90
CA LYS A 69 4.27 13.96 -9.45
C LYS A 69 4.05 13.15 -8.16
N VAL A 70 3.38 13.73 -7.17
CA VAL A 70 3.04 13.02 -5.93
C VAL A 70 2.18 11.78 -6.20
N MET A 71 1.22 11.88 -7.11
CA MET A 71 0.38 10.76 -7.50
C MET A 71 1.20 9.64 -8.16
N ASP A 72 2.14 9.96 -9.03
CA ASP A 72 3.08 8.99 -9.61
C ASP A 72 3.95 8.32 -8.52
N ASP A 73 4.51 9.14 -7.61
CA ASP A 73 5.33 8.68 -6.48
C ASP A 73 4.55 7.76 -5.50
N HIS A 74 3.22 7.86 -5.46
CA HIS A 74 2.32 7.04 -4.62
C HIS A 74 1.45 6.05 -5.40
N PHE A 75 1.75 5.80 -6.69
CA PHE A 75 1.01 4.88 -7.56
C PHE A 75 -0.50 5.16 -7.65
N VAL A 76 -0.87 6.44 -7.65
CA VAL A 76 -2.25 6.90 -7.77
C VAL A 76 -2.49 7.41 -9.18
N THR A 77 -3.55 6.93 -9.82
CA THR A 77 -3.93 7.39 -11.17
C THR A 77 -4.69 8.72 -11.12
N GLU A 78 -4.67 9.48 -12.23
CA GLU A 78 -5.46 10.72 -12.36
C GLU A 78 -6.95 10.51 -12.13
N ASP A 79 -7.48 9.31 -12.35
CA ASP A 79 -8.90 9.03 -12.16
C ASP A 79 -9.33 9.01 -10.69
N THR A 80 -8.39 8.78 -9.78
CA THR A 80 -8.64 8.87 -8.34
C THR A 80 -8.96 10.30 -7.92
N PHE A 81 -8.52 11.33 -8.64
CA PHE A 81 -8.74 12.74 -8.29
C PHE A 81 -9.40 13.51 -9.43
N PRO A 82 -10.45 14.30 -9.21
CA PRO A 82 -11.09 15.09 -10.25
C PRO A 82 -10.26 16.35 -10.54
N LEU A 83 -9.04 16.18 -11.05
CA LEU A 83 -8.00 17.21 -11.20
C LEU A 83 -8.48 18.44 -11.96
N LYS A 84 -9.43 18.27 -12.90
CA LYS A 84 -10.03 19.36 -13.68
C LYS A 84 -10.91 20.27 -12.83
N SER A 85 -11.63 19.74 -11.84
CA SER A 85 -12.61 20.49 -11.03
C SER A 85 -12.12 20.86 -9.64
N MET A 86 -11.00 20.30 -9.17
CA MET A 86 -10.41 20.69 -7.87
C MET A 86 -10.13 22.19 -7.82
N SER A 87 -10.30 22.88 -6.70
CA SER A 87 -9.83 24.28 -6.60
C SER A 87 -8.30 24.35 -6.50
N LEU A 88 -7.71 25.55 -6.57
CA LEU A 88 -6.26 25.72 -6.31
C LEU A 88 -5.88 25.23 -4.90
N GLU A 89 -6.72 25.55 -3.91
CA GLU A 89 -6.55 25.12 -2.52
C GLU A 89 -6.60 23.60 -2.39
N MET A 90 -7.55 22.95 -3.09
CA MET A 90 -7.64 21.49 -3.08
C MET A 90 -6.41 20.83 -3.71
N LEU A 91 -5.87 21.40 -4.79
CA LEU A 91 -4.63 20.90 -5.42
C LEU A 91 -3.43 21.06 -4.47
N GLN A 92 -3.35 22.21 -3.79
CA GLN A 92 -2.31 22.47 -2.77
C GLN A 92 -2.41 21.48 -1.61
N HIS A 93 -3.62 21.31 -1.06
CA HIS A 93 -3.87 20.38 0.03
C HIS A 93 -3.45 18.97 -0.37
N ALA A 94 -3.99 18.42 -1.46
CA ALA A 94 -3.68 17.07 -1.91
C ALA A 94 -2.19 16.85 -2.21
N ALA A 95 -1.51 17.82 -2.85
CA ALA A 95 -0.08 17.71 -3.13
C ALA A 95 0.77 17.74 -1.84
N LEU A 96 0.36 18.51 -0.83
CA LEU A 96 1.07 18.64 0.44
C LEU A 96 0.68 17.57 1.46
N SER A 97 -0.42 16.84 1.27
CA SER A 97 -0.95 15.89 2.24
C SER A 97 0.05 14.82 2.68
N PRO A 98 0.77 14.10 1.79
CA PRO A 98 1.78 13.14 2.21
C PRO A 98 2.84 13.74 3.11
N PHE A 99 3.35 14.93 2.74
CA PHE A 99 4.35 15.64 3.52
C PHE A 99 3.79 16.08 4.87
N ARG A 100 2.60 16.70 4.91
CA ARG A 100 1.95 17.14 6.16
C ARG A 100 1.71 15.97 7.11
N PHE A 101 1.23 14.84 6.58
CA PHE A 101 0.95 13.66 7.38
C PHE A 101 2.25 13.05 7.91
N THR A 102 3.27 12.95 7.06
CA THR A 102 4.61 12.50 7.46
C THR A 102 5.21 13.41 8.54
N THR A 103 5.11 14.73 8.38
CA THR A 103 5.58 15.69 9.38
C THR A 103 4.81 15.53 10.69
N LEU A 104 3.49 15.39 10.65
CA LEU A 104 2.66 15.14 11.84
C LEU A 104 3.12 13.88 12.59
N LEU A 105 3.41 12.79 11.86
CA LEU A 105 3.93 11.54 12.43
C LEU A 105 5.35 11.71 13.00
N LYS A 106 6.23 12.43 12.29
CA LYS A 106 7.59 12.76 12.74
C LYS A 106 7.58 13.61 14.01
N GLU A 107 6.66 14.57 14.10
CA GLU A 107 6.50 15.46 15.26
C GLU A 107 5.89 14.74 16.46
N ALA A 108 5.04 13.73 16.21
CA ALA A 108 4.49 12.90 17.27
C ALA A 108 5.57 12.08 17.99
N ASP A 109 6.53 11.48 17.25
CA ASP A 109 7.66 10.70 17.78
C ASP A 109 7.28 9.78 18.95
N GLY A 110 6.36 8.83 18.70
CA GLY A 110 5.86 7.91 19.72
C GLY A 110 4.75 8.45 20.63
N SER A 111 4.45 9.75 20.59
CA SER A 111 3.24 10.29 21.23
C SER A 111 1.97 9.84 20.50
N LEU A 112 0.85 9.87 21.22
CA LEU A 112 -0.45 9.46 20.67
C LEU A 112 -1.02 10.59 19.81
N LEU A 113 -1.29 10.29 18.54
CA LEU A 113 -1.99 11.20 17.64
C LEU A 113 -3.50 10.95 17.70
N GLU A 114 -4.24 12.02 18.00
CA GLU A 114 -5.70 12.05 17.90
C GLU A 114 -6.13 12.38 16.46
N PRO A 115 -7.11 11.65 15.90
CA PRO A 115 -7.66 12.01 14.60
C PRO A 115 -8.44 13.33 14.69
N THR A 116 -8.37 14.12 13.62
CA THR A 116 -9.18 15.34 13.48
C THR A 116 -10.66 14.99 13.26
N ASN A 117 -10.93 13.86 12.61
CA ASN A 117 -12.28 13.35 12.39
C ASN A 117 -12.27 11.82 12.39
N THR A 118 -13.31 11.20 12.96
CA THR A 118 -13.51 9.75 12.93
C THR A 118 -14.89 9.46 12.35
N ARG A 119 -14.91 8.71 11.25
CA ARG A 119 -16.12 8.33 10.52
C ARG A 119 -16.34 6.83 10.64
N ILE A 120 -17.59 6.42 10.79
CA ILE A 120 -18.00 5.02 10.76
C ILE A 120 -18.68 4.78 9.43
N LEU A 121 -18.21 3.83 8.62
CA LEU A 121 -18.84 3.52 7.34
C LEU A 121 -20.00 2.55 7.56
N PRO A 122 -21.27 2.98 7.38
CA PRO A 122 -22.40 2.11 7.63
C PRO A 122 -22.50 1.05 6.53
N CYS A 123 -22.20 -0.20 6.88
CA CYS A 123 -22.28 -1.34 5.95
C CYS A 123 -23.74 -1.78 5.65
N ARG A 124 -24.74 -1.05 6.18
CA ARG A 124 -26.15 -1.42 6.08
C ARG A 124 -26.70 -1.11 4.69
N LEU A 125 -27.46 -2.06 4.15
CA LEU A 125 -28.28 -1.85 2.96
C LEU A 125 -29.60 -1.16 3.34
N THR A 126 -30.07 -0.28 2.47
CA THR A 126 -31.44 0.26 2.57
C THR A 126 -32.47 -0.84 2.31
N GLU A 127 -33.72 -0.66 2.75
CA GLU A 127 -34.78 -1.66 2.51
C GLU A 127 -35.03 -1.91 1.02
N ASN A 128 -34.93 -0.87 0.18
CA ASN A 128 -35.03 -1.01 -1.27
C ASN A 128 -33.89 -1.87 -1.83
N GLU A 129 -32.67 -1.69 -1.31
CA GLU A 129 -31.51 -2.49 -1.72
C GLU A 129 -31.64 -3.94 -1.27
N LYS A 130 -32.08 -4.17 -0.02
CA LYS A 130 -32.35 -5.52 0.48
C LYS A 130 -33.36 -6.24 -0.40
N GLN A 131 -34.45 -5.57 -0.78
CA GLN A 131 -35.43 -6.11 -1.72
C GLN A 131 -34.83 -6.38 -3.10
N SER A 132 -34.03 -5.45 -3.64
CA SER A 132 -33.41 -5.65 -4.96
C SER A 132 -32.39 -6.79 -5.00
N PHE A 133 -31.66 -7.00 -3.90
CA PHE A 133 -30.69 -8.09 -3.77
C PHE A 133 -31.32 -9.40 -3.28
N GLY A 134 -32.59 -9.37 -2.86
CA GLY A 134 -33.27 -10.52 -2.28
C GLY A 134 -32.61 -11.01 -0.98
N VAL A 135 -32.18 -10.09 -0.11
CA VAL A 135 -31.53 -10.42 1.17
C VAL A 135 -32.36 -10.01 2.39
N THR A 136 -32.22 -10.76 3.48
CA THR A 136 -32.81 -10.42 4.79
C THR A 136 -31.75 -10.30 5.87
N GLY A 137 -32.10 -9.62 6.96
CA GLY A 137 -31.37 -9.72 8.22
C GLY A 137 -30.19 -8.77 8.37
N ASN A 138 -29.24 -9.21 9.21
CA ASN A 138 -28.08 -8.45 9.63
C ASN A 138 -26.94 -8.61 8.62
N THR A 139 -26.22 -7.52 8.41
CA THR A 139 -25.03 -7.49 7.56
C THR A 139 -23.80 -7.77 8.39
N VAL A 140 -22.96 -8.70 7.95
CA VAL A 140 -21.63 -8.91 8.52
C VAL A 140 -20.60 -8.30 7.59
N LEU A 141 -19.82 -7.34 8.10
CA LEU A 141 -18.62 -6.85 7.42
C LEU A 141 -17.59 -7.98 7.41
N GLU A 142 -17.06 -8.38 6.26
CA GLU A 142 -16.04 -9.42 6.19
C GLU A 142 -14.64 -8.81 6.20
N THR A 143 -14.38 -7.97 5.22
CA THR A 143 -13.09 -7.33 5.01
C THR A 143 -13.26 -6.03 4.22
N PHE A 144 -12.17 -5.27 4.10
CA PHE A 144 -12.11 -4.10 3.25
C PHE A 144 -10.77 -4.03 2.52
N THR A 145 -10.75 -3.33 1.39
CA THR A 145 -9.51 -2.97 0.69
C THR A 145 -9.58 -1.52 0.23
N VAL A 146 -8.43 -0.85 0.24
CA VAL A 146 -8.34 0.60 0.00
C VAL A 146 -7.64 0.82 -1.33
N ALA A 147 -8.26 1.61 -2.20
CA ALA A 147 -7.64 1.98 -3.47
C ALA A 147 -6.39 2.85 -3.22
N PRO A 148 -5.37 2.79 -4.11
CA PRO A 148 -4.25 3.71 -4.07
C PRO A 148 -4.73 5.16 -3.92
N GLY A 149 -4.12 5.88 -2.99
CA GLY A 149 -4.49 7.25 -2.66
C GLY A 149 -5.58 7.43 -1.61
N GLY A 150 -6.21 6.36 -1.09
CA GLY A 150 -7.05 6.44 0.11
C GLY A 150 -8.41 7.13 -0.05
N ARG A 151 -8.79 7.50 -1.28
CA ARG A 151 -10.10 8.10 -1.57
C ARG A 151 -11.21 7.07 -1.63
N PHE A 152 -10.95 5.91 -2.23
CA PHE A 152 -11.94 4.86 -2.40
C PHE A 152 -11.62 3.66 -1.51
N VAL A 153 -12.66 3.07 -0.94
CA VAL A 153 -12.56 1.81 -0.18
C VAL A 153 -13.65 0.86 -0.64
N ALA A 154 -13.27 -0.38 -0.94
CA ALA A 154 -14.20 -1.48 -1.17
C ALA A 154 -14.43 -2.19 0.14
N VAL A 155 -15.70 -2.38 0.48
CA VAL A 155 -16.14 -3.03 1.70
C VAL A 155 -16.91 -4.27 1.31
N GLN A 156 -16.44 -5.44 1.74
CA GLN A 156 -17.08 -6.72 1.48
C GLN A 156 -18.02 -7.05 2.64
N THR A 157 -19.27 -7.36 2.31
CA THR A 157 -20.28 -7.74 3.31
C THR A 157 -20.99 -9.03 2.93
N ILE A 158 -21.39 -9.81 3.93
CA ILE A 158 -22.12 -11.06 3.78
C ILE A 158 -23.56 -10.86 4.26
N HIS A 159 -24.51 -11.38 3.47
CA HIS A 159 -25.95 -11.33 3.74
C HIS A 159 -26.59 -12.69 3.47
N HIS A 160 -27.67 -13.02 4.16
CA HIS A 160 -28.49 -14.20 3.86
C HIS A 160 -29.57 -13.84 2.85
N LYS A 161 -29.78 -14.69 1.84
CA LYS A 161 -30.89 -14.51 0.91
C LYS A 161 -32.24 -14.77 1.58
N VAL A 162 -33.29 -14.10 1.10
CA VAL A 162 -34.66 -14.32 1.57
C VAL A 162 -35.09 -15.74 1.17
N ASN A 163 -35.58 -16.53 2.12
CA ASN A 163 -36.08 -17.89 1.89
C ASN A 163 -35.05 -18.86 1.29
N SER A 164 -33.76 -18.62 1.51
CA SER A 164 -32.68 -19.50 1.05
C SER A 164 -31.54 -19.51 2.06
N ASP A 165 -30.89 -20.66 2.19
CA ASP A 165 -29.64 -20.79 2.95
C ASP A 165 -28.43 -20.24 2.18
N GLU A 166 -28.64 -19.78 0.94
CA GLU A 166 -27.62 -19.13 0.13
C GLU A 166 -27.16 -17.81 0.76
N LEU A 167 -25.84 -17.67 0.83
CA LEU A 167 -25.18 -16.43 1.16
C LEU A 167 -25.04 -15.55 -0.09
N LEU A 168 -25.18 -14.25 0.11
CA LEU A 168 -24.93 -13.23 -0.90
C LEU A 168 -23.84 -12.31 -0.41
N TRP A 169 -22.88 -12.08 -1.27
CA TRP A 169 -21.88 -11.08 -1.04
C TRP A 169 -22.23 -9.78 -1.68
N VAL A 170 -22.06 -8.70 -0.92
CA VAL A 170 -22.26 -7.35 -1.43
C VAL A 170 -20.98 -6.56 -1.21
N PHE A 171 -20.37 -6.16 -2.32
CA PHE A 171 -19.24 -5.24 -2.35
C PHE A 171 -19.78 -3.82 -2.44
N THR A 172 -19.46 -2.98 -1.46
CA THR A 172 -19.78 -1.55 -1.48
C THR A 172 -18.51 -0.75 -1.68
N ILE A 173 -18.44 -0.01 -2.79
CA ILE A 173 -17.38 0.97 -3.03
C ILE A 173 -17.82 2.30 -2.43
N TRP A 174 -17.02 2.83 -1.52
CA TRP A 174 -17.22 4.15 -0.91
C TRP A 174 -16.29 5.18 -1.55
N ASP A 175 -16.81 6.37 -1.83
CA ASP A 175 -16.01 7.57 -2.07
C ASP A 175 -15.96 8.36 -0.76
N LEU A 176 -14.76 8.43 -0.18
CA LEU A 176 -14.51 9.13 1.08
C LEU A 176 -14.22 10.61 0.89
N GLY A 177 -14.19 11.07 -0.37
CA GLY A 177 -13.79 12.43 -0.72
C GLY A 177 -12.27 12.63 -0.66
N ILE A 178 -11.86 13.81 -1.13
CA ILE A 178 -10.44 14.21 -1.18
C ILE A 178 -9.99 14.84 0.15
N HIS A 179 -10.93 15.43 0.88
CA HIS A 179 -10.68 16.10 2.15
C HIS A 179 -11.35 15.31 3.27
N GLY A 180 -10.74 15.30 4.46
CA GLY A 180 -11.38 14.81 5.69
C GLY A 180 -12.43 15.79 6.25
N SER A 181 -12.80 16.83 5.50
CA SER A 181 -13.70 17.88 5.97
C SER A 181 -15.07 17.35 6.34
N PHE A 182 -15.66 17.88 7.41
CA PHE A 182 -16.96 17.48 7.96
C PHE A 182 -18.13 17.54 6.97
N ASN A 183 -18.00 18.24 5.84
CA ASN A 183 -19.07 18.43 4.86
C ASN A 183 -19.04 17.44 3.68
N THR A 184 -18.00 16.61 3.56
CA THR A 184 -17.96 15.57 2.53
C THR A 184 -18.32 14.23 3.16
N ASP A 185 -19.63 13.96 3.21
CA ASP A 185 -20.14 12.68 3.66
C ASP A 185 -19.55 11.56 2.80
N ALA A 186 -18.97 10.56 3.47
CA ALA A 186 -18.58 9.31 2.82
C ALA A 186 -19.84 8.72 2.18
N LYS A 187 -19.79 8.45 0.87
CA LYS A 187 -20.96 7.98 0.13
C LYS A 187 -20.69 6.65 -0.55
N PRO A 188 -21.64 5.70 -0.52
CA PRO A 188 -21.56 4.51 -1.34
C PRO A 188 -21.75 4.94 -2.80
N VAL A 189 -20.74 4.74 -3.65
CA VAL A 189 -20.80 5.08 -5.08
C VAL A 189 -21.24 3.91 -5.93
N LYS A 190 -20.88 2.69 -5.54
CA LYS A 190 -21.27 1.45 -6.23
C LYS A 190 -21.55 0.35 -5.22
N ARG A 191 -22.56 -0.47 -5.52
CA ARG A 191 -22.83 -1.71 -4.81
C ARG A 191 -23.03 -2.82 -5.81
N VAL A 192 -22.40 -3.95 -5.56
CA VAL A 192 -22.46 -5.10 -6.45
C VAL A 192 -22.64 -6.35 -5.63
N SER A 193 -23.59 -7.18 -6.04
CA SER A 193 -23.80 -8.48 -5.44
C SER A 193 -23.14 -9.58 -6.26
N ILE A 194 -22.37 -10.45 -5.62
CA ILE A 194 -21.82 -11.67 -6.23
C ILE A 194 -22.53 -12.85 -5.58
N PRO A 195 -23.31 -13.65 -6.34
CA PRO A 195 -23.95 -14.83 -5.80
C PRO A 195 -22.88 -15.86 -5.44
N ILE A 196 -23.04 -16.46 -4.25
CA ILE A 196 -22.20 -17.58 -3.82
C ILE A 196 -22.98 -18.86 -4.11
N SER A 197 -22.36 -19.77 -4.85
CA SER A 197 -22.88 -21.12 -5.03
C SER A 197 -22.17 -22.07 -4.06
N GLY A 198 -22.93 -22.71 -3.16
CA GLY A 198 -22.45 -23.76 -2.25
C GLY A 198 -22.16 -23.28 -0.83
N ASP A 199 -21.75 -24.22 0.02
CA ASP A 199 -21.46 -24.02 1.45
C ASP A 199 -20.14 -23.27 1.71
N THR A 200 -19.63 -22.55 0.71
CA THR A 200 -18.30 -21.97 0.74
C THR A 200 -18.27 -20.79 1.70
N HIS A 201 -17.46 -20.89 2.76
CA HIS A 201 -17.34 -19.84 3.77
C HIS A 201 -16.18 -18.88 3.56
N ASP A 202 -15.19 -19.25 2.74
CA ASP A 202 -13.93 -18.52 2.66
C ASP A 202 -13.71 -17.85 1.31
N PHE A 203 -13.47 -16.56 1.37
CA PHE A 203 -13.10 -15.79 0.21
C PHE A 203 -12.55 -14.43 0.64
N TYR A 204 -11.75 -13.81 -0.24
CA TYR A 204 -11.05 -12.59 0.11
C TYR A 204 -11.11 -11.58 -1.03
N THR A 205 -11.46 -10.33 -0.68
CA THR A 205 -11.11 -9.20 -1.54
C THR A 205 -9.62 -8.98 -1.47
N VAL A 206 -8.94 -9.04 -2.61
CA VAL A 206 -7.47 -8.96 -2.63
C VAL A 206 -7.03 -7.52 -2.86
N ALA A 207 -7.63 -6.84 -3.84
CA ALA A 207 -7.18 -5.52 -4.24
C ALA A 207 -8.28 -4.69 -4.92
N LEU A 208 -8.08 -3.39 -4.86
CA LEU A 208 -8.88 -2.37 -5.52
C LEU A 208 -7.93 -1.35 -6.12
N HIS A 209 -7.98 -1.10 -7.42
CA HIS A 209 -7.11 -0.09 -8.05
C HIS A 209 -7.69 0.45 -9.34
N PHE A 210 -7.13 1.56 -9.81
CA PHE A 210 -7.46 2.18 -11.09
C PHE A 210 -6.42 1.83 -12.14
N ASP A 211 -6.83 1.75 -13.40
CA ASP A 211 -5.95 1.51 -14.52
C ASP A 211 -6.02 2.67 -15.51
N PRO A 212 -4.91 3.42 -15.72
CA PRO A 212 -4.92 4.55 -16.63
C PRO A 212 -5.10 4.13 -18.10
N SER A 213 -4.82 2.88 -18.45
CA SER A 213 -4.87 2.37 -19.82
C SER A 213 -6.30 2.04 -20.28
N TYR A 214 -7.21 1.76 -19.34
CA TYR A 214 -8.58 1.31 -19.65
C TYR A 214 -9.61 2.46 -19.76
N GLY A 215 -9.12 3.71 -19.81
CA GLY A 215 -9.95 4.89 -19.90
C GLY A 215 -10.35 5.47 -18.55
N SER A 216 -10.64 6.77 -18.54
CA SER A 216 -10.79 7.53 -17.30
C SER A 216 -11.95 7.03 -16.44
N GLY A 217 -11.68 6.65 -15.20
CA GLY A 217 -12.70 6.32 -14.19
C GLY A 217 -13.04 4.84 -14.10
N THR A 218 -12.27 3.96 -14.74
CA THR A 218 -12.44 2.51 -14.57
C THR A 218 -11.70 2.01 -13.33
N LEU A 219 -12.45 1.42 -12.41
CA LEU A 219 -11.94 0.78 -11.20
C LEU A 219 -11.97 -0.74 -11.36
N PHE A 220 -10.86 -1.38 -11.01
CA PHE A 220 -10.67 -2.83 -11.01
C PHE A 220 -10.82 -3.36 -9.60
N LEU A 221 -11.71 -4.35 -9.42
CA LEU A 221 -11.89 -5.10 -8.18
C LEU A 221 -11.42 -6.54 -8.42
N ILE A 222 -10.42 -6.97 -7.65
CA ILE A 222 -9.89 -8.33 -7.73
C ILE A 222 -10.47 -9.15 -6.58
N VAL A 223 -11.21 -10.19 -6.93
CA VAL A 223 -11.91 -11.06 -5.99
C VAL A 223 -11.35 -12.48 -6.10
N HIS A 224 -10.92 -13.03 -4.97
CA HIS A 224 -10.48 -14.41 -4.86
C HIS A 224 -11.60 -15.26 -4.26
N LEU A 225 -12.02 -16.28 -5.00
CA LEU A 225 -13.01 -17.25 -4.58
C LEU A 225 -12.33 -18.56 -4.19
N ILE A 226 -12.50 -19.00 -2.92
CA ILE A 226 -12.01 -20.28 -2.39
C ILE A 226 -13.22 -21.16 -2.02
N PRO A 227 -13.80 -21.87 -2.99
CA PRO A 227 -14.90 -22.75 -2.70
C PRO A 227 -14.44 -24.06 -2.05
N GLU A 228 -15.09 -24.48 -0.95
CA GLU A 228 -14.81 -25.74 -0.22
C GLU A 228 -14.87 -27.01 -1.10
N SER A 229 -15.69 -27.00 -2.16
CA SER A 229 -15.99 -28.19 -2.97
C SER A 229 -15.67 -28.06 -4.47
N THR A 230 -15.16 -26.91 -4.92
CA THR A 230 -14.96 -26.65 -6.36
C THR A 230 -13.62 -26.00 -6.67
N LYS A 231 -13.46 -25.57 -7.93
CA LYS A 231 -12.27 -24.90 -8.46
C LYS A 231 -12.16 -23.49 -7.85
N SER A 232 -11.08 -23.20 -7.13
CA SER A 232 -10.75 -21.81 -6.76
C SER A 232 -10.66 -20.94 -8.00
N SER A 233 -10.98 -19.66 -7.89
CA SER A 233 -10.87 -18.76 -9.03
C SER A 233 -10.51 -17.35 -8.60
N VAL A 234 -9.79 -16.67 -9.48
CA VAL A 234 -9.54 -15.24 -9.33
C VAL A 234 -10.28 -14.52 -10.44
N SER A 235 -11.19 -13.65 -10.03
CA SER A 235 -12.03 -12.86 -10.94
C SER A 235 -11.66 -11.39 -10.82
N VAL A 236 -11.45 -10.77 -11.96
CA VAL A 236 -11.20 -9.33 -12.09
C VAL A 236 -12.46 -8.70 -12.63
N TYR A 237 -13.01 -7.78 -11.87
CA TYR A 237 -14.19 -7.03 -12.25
C TYR A 237 -13.84 -5.58 -12.55
N THR A 238 -14.51 -5.00 -13.53
CA THR A 238 -14.40 -3.58 -13.86
C THR A 238 -15.69 -2.86 -13.53
N MET A 239 -15.57 -1.60 -13.11
CA MET A 239 -16.71 -0.69 -12.94
C MET A 239 -16.30 0.74 -13.28
N ASP A 240 -17.20 1.47 -13.94
CA ASP A 240 -17.02 2.90 -14.17
C ASP A 240 -17.61 3.67 -12.98
N ILE A 241 -16.75 4.33 -12.21
CA ILE A 241 -17.16 5.11 -11.04
C ILE A 241 -17.86 6.42 -11.40
N THR A 242 -17.73 6.88 -12.65
CA THR A 242 -18.38 8.09 -13.16
C THR A 242 -19.76 7.79 -13.75
N SER A 243 -19.99 6.56 -14.21
CA SER A 243 -21.27 6.12 -14.75
C SER A 243 -22.36 6.11 -13.68
N HIS A 244 -23.58 6.50 -14.06
CA HIS A 244 -24.78 6.34 -13.21
C HIS A 244 -25.27 4.89 -13.13
N VAL A 245 -24.78 4.01 -14.03
CA VAL A 245 -25.21 2.61 -14.08
C VAL A 245 -24.46 1.81 -13.02
N ASN A 246 -25.18 1.18 -12.09
CA ASN A 246 -24.60 0.30 -11.08
C ASN A 246 -24.36 -1.09 -11.66
N GLU A 247 -23.47 -1.16 -12.65
CA GLU A 247 -23.04 -2.40 -13.27
C GLU A 247 -21.55 -2.60 -13.01
N MET A 248 -21.21 -3.85 -12.69
CA MET A 248 -19.85 -4.32 -12.62
C MET A 248 -19.73 -5.47 -13.60
N LYS A 249 -18.71 -5.39 -14.45
CA LYS A 249 -18.51 -6.33 -15.55
C LYS A 249 -17.35 -7.25 -15.19
N LEU A 250 -17.59 -8.55 -15.27
CA LEU A 250 -16.49 -9.51 -15.22
C LEU A 250 -15.57 -9.22 -16.41
N PHE A 251 -14.35 -8.80 -16.12
CA PHE A 251 -13.36 -8.41 -17.12
C PHE A 251 -12.47 -9.60 -17.48
N ALA A 252 -11.92 -10.27 -16.47
CA ALA A 252 -11.07 -11.43 -16.64
C ALA A 252 -11.32 -12.44 -15.53
N LYS A 253 -11.09 -13.72 -15.81
CA LYS A 253 -11.21 -14.79 -14.82
C LYS A 253 -10.19 -15.87 -15.09
N ILE A 254 -9.54 -16.35 -14.04
CA ILE A 254 -8.70 -17.55 -14.10
C ILE A 254 -9.23 -18.56 -13.07
N ASP A 255 -9.52 -19.76 -13.55
CA ASP A 255 -10.00 -20.88 -12.74
C ASP A 255 -8.83 -21.80 -12.41
N PHE A 256 -8.68 -22.17 -11.14
CA PHE A 256 -7.67 -23.08 -10.62
C PHE A 256 -8.22 -24.50 -10.62
N PRO A 257 -7.49 -25.51 -11.10
CA PRO A 257 -7.85 -26.91 -10.93
C PRO A 257 -8.15 -27.23 -9.46
N GLY A 258 -9.16 -28.06 -9.19
CA GLY A 258 -9.64 -28.31 -7.82
C GLY A 258 -8.64 -29.00 -6.88
N HIS A 259 -7.49 -29.46 -7.39
CA HIS A 259 -6.40 -30.00 -6.58
C HIS A 259 -5.37 -28.94 -6.19
N LEU A 260 -5.57 -27.68 -6.60
CA LEU A 260 -4.69 -26.57 -6.24
C LEU A 260 -5.34 -25.73 -5.15
N HIS A 261 -4.65 -25.63 -4.02
CA HIS A 261 -5.08 -24.82 -2.89
C HIS A 261 -4.38 -23.46 -2.97
N LEU A 262 -5.13 -22.41 -3.27
CA LEU A 262 -4.63 -21.04 -3.37
C LEU A 262 -4.58 -20.41 -1.98
N LEU A 263 -3.39 -20.08 -1.51
CA LEU A 263 -3.16 -19.61 -0.14
C LEU A 263 -3.24 -18.10 -0.03
N LEU A 264 -2.51 -17.41 -0.89
CA LEU A 264 -2.29 -15.99 -0.81
C LEU A 264 -2.20 -15.44 -2.22
N ILE A 265 -2.83 -14.29 -2.42
CA ILE A 265 -2.77 -13.53 -3.66
C ILE A 265 -2.45 -12.09 -3.30
N VAL A 266 -1.64 -11.45 -4.13
CA VAL A 266 -1.33 -10.04 -4.07
C VAL A 266 -1.44 -9.48 -5.48
N ALA A 267 -2.17 -8.38 -5.63
CA ALA A 267 -2.25 -7.68 -6.90
C ALA A 267 -1.12 -6.64 -7.02
N SER A 268 -0.65 -6.46 -8.25
CA SER A 268 0.19 -5.37 -8.69
C SER A 268 -0.65 -4.36 -9.49
N PRO A 269 -1.04 -3.20 -8.91
CA PRO A 269 -1.76 -2.20 -9.67
C PRO A 269 -0.99 -1.66 -10.88
N ARG A 270 0.34 -1.53 -10.78
CA ARG A 270 1.17 -0.92 -11.83
C ARG A 270 1.35 -1.81 -13.06
N SER A 271 1.57 -3.11 -12.86
CA SER A 271 1.82 -4.04 -13.97
C SER A 271 0.60 -4.83 -14.41
N HIS A 272 -0.56 -4.58 -13.80
CA HIS A 272 -1.79 -5.35 -14.06
C HIS A 272 -1.60 -6.85 -13.79
N ARG A 273 -0.67 -7.18 -12.87
CA ARG A 273 -0.34 -8.56 -12.52
C ARG A 273 -1.02 -8.96 -11.22
N ILE A 274 -1.42 -10.21 -11.17
CA ILE A 274 -1.87 -10.88 -9.96
C ILE A 274 -0.85 -11.97 -9.69
N THR A 275 -0.22 -11.91 -8.52
CA THR A 275 0.70 -12.94 -8.08
C THR A 275 0.06 -13.74 -6.97
N GLY A 276 0.14 -15.07 -7.04
CA GLY A 276 -0.35 -15.91 -5.96
C GLY A 276 0.52 -17.11 -5.68
N GLN A 277 0.35 -17.67 -4.48
CA GLN A 277 1.00 -18.88 -4.00
C GLN A 277 -0.03 -19.98 -3.88
N PHE A 278 0.28 -21.15 -4.41
CA PHE A 278 -0.59 -22.32 -4.34
C PHE A 278 0.20 -23.59 -4.07
N TYR A 279 -0.48 -24.61 -3.56
CA TYR A 279 0.05 -25.98 -3.44
C TYR A 279 -0.47 -26.88 -4.54
N GLU A 280 0.33 -27.87 -4.92
CA GLU A 280 -0.06 -28.88 -5.91
C GLU A 280 0.25 -30.30 -5.42
N GLY A 281 -0.80 -31.11 -5.28
CA GLY A 281 -0.71 -32.55 -5.06
C GLY A 281 -0.30 -32.97 -3.65
N GLU A 282 0.00 -34.27 -3.49
CA GLU A 282 0.45 -34.89 -2.22
C GLU A 282 1.91 -34.53 -1.86
N ASP A 283 2.67 -33.96 -2.81
CA ASP A 283 4.08 -33.60 -2.61
C ASP A 283 4.25 -32.25 -1.87
N ASP A 284 3.17 -31.54 -1.55
CA ASP A 284 3.15 -30.25 -0.83
C ASP A 284 4.13 -29.18 -1.37
N LYS A 285 4.40 -29.21 -2.68
CA LYS A 285 5.31 -28.24 -3.32
C LYS A 285 4.66 -26.86 -3.35
N ASN A 286 5.30 -25.84 -2.74
CA ASN A 286 4.88 -24.46 -2.99
C ASN A 286 5.18 -24.09 -4.45
N ALA A 287 4.16 -23.59 -5.11
CA ALA A 287 4.24 -23.00 -6.42
C ALA A 287 3.75 -21.57 -6.39
N TYR A 288 4.26 -20.78 -7.31
CA TYR A 288 3.84 -19.40 -7.50
C TYR A 288 3.34 -19.21 -8.91
N PHE A 289 2.42 -18.28 -9.07
CA PHE A 289 2.01 -17.81 -10.38
C PHE A 289 1.99 -16.31 -10.46
N VAL A 290 2.15 -15.81 -11.68
CA VAL A 290 1.93 -14.42 -12.04
C VAL A 290 0.99 -14.42 -13.23
N TRP A 291 -0.09 -13.65 -13.15
CA TRP A 291 -1.09 -13.49 -14.19
C TRP A 291 -1.29 -12.02 -14.51
N ASP A 292 -0.89 -11.62 -15.71
CA ASP A 292 -1.27 -10.35 -16.32
C ASP A 292 -2.70 -10.49 -16.87
N TYR A 293 -3.67 -9.92 -16.14
CA TYR A 293 -5.08 -10.10 -16.48
C TYR A 293 -5.53 -9.21 -17.64
N LEU A 294 -4.75 -8.19 -18.04
CA LEU A 294 -5.05 -7.38 -19.21
C LEU A 294 -4.62 -8.10 -20.50
N GLU A 295 -3.38 -8.59 -20.52
CA GLU A 295 -2.86 -9.34 -21.68
C GLU A 295 -3.33 -10.80 -21.69
N ASN A 296 -3.97 -11.24 -20.59
CA ASN A 296 -4.30 -12.63 -20.31
C ASN A 296 -3.09 -13.56 -20.49
N LYS A 297 -1.92 -13.11 -20.01
CA LYS A 297 -0.69 -13.89 -20.01
C LYS A 297 -0.32 -14.29 -18.61
N SER A 298 0.27 -15.47 -18.46
CA SER A 298 0.60 -16.02 -17.15
C SER A 298 1.83 -16.90 -17.19
N THR A 299 2.42 -17.08 -16.02
CA THR A 299 3.49 -18.04 -15.80
C THR A 299 3.38 -18.62 -14.40
N SER A 300 3.80 -19.86 -14.22
CA SER A 300 3.90 -20.49 -12.91
C SER A 300 5.16 -21.32 -12.81
N TRP A 301 5.68 -21.44 -11.59
CA TRP A 301 6.90 -22.17 -11.32
C TRP A 301 6.86 -22.77 -9.91
N PHE A 302 7.63 -23.84 -9.72
CA PHE A 302 7.90 -24.39 -8.40
C PHE A 302 9.15 -23.76 -7.82
N THR A 303 9.17 -23.54 -6.52
CA THR A 303 10.41 -23.22 -5.81
C THR A 303 11.02 -24.51 -5.29
N LYS A 304 12.31 -24.73 -5.56
CA LYS A 304 13.00 -25.98 -5.15
C LYS A 304 13.19 -26.10 -3.63
N ASP A 305 13.30 -24.97 -2.95
CA ASP A 305 13.78 -24.89 -1.56
C ASP A 305 12.64 -24.89 -0.53
N THR A 306 11.47 -25.40 -0.90
CA THR A 306 10.39 -25.62 0.04
C THR A 306 10.76 -26.82 0.89
N LEU A 307 10.97 -26.58 2.18
CA LEU A 307 11.35 -27.59 3.16
C LEU A 307 10.42 -28.80 2.99
N GLU A 308 11.01 -29.97 2.73
CA GLU A 308 10.28 -31.22 2.41
C GLU A 308 9.36 -31.71 3.55
N ASP A 309 9.27 -31.01 4.69
CA ASP A 309 8.66 -31.52 5.92
C ASP A 309 7.72 -30.55 6.68
N THR A 310 7.42 -29.35 6.17
CA THR A 310 6.49 -28.43 6.87
C THR A 310 5.07 -28.51 6.29
N TYR A 311 4.29 -29.46 6.80
CA TYR A 311 2.87 -29.61 6.50
C TYR A 311 2.06 -28.37 6.90
N TYR A 312 1.15 -27.96 6.00
CA TYR A 312 0.04 -27.01 6.19
C TYR A 312 0.42 -25.67 6.87
N TYR A 313 0.41 -24.60 6.09
CA TYR A 313 0.76 -23.22 6.48
C TYR A 313 2.26 -22.99 6.61
N ASP A 314 2.98 -23.17 5.51
CA ASP A 314 4.31 -22.58 5.37
C ASP A 314 4.12 -21.07 5.45
N GLY A 315 4.34 -20.51 6.66
CA GLY A 315 4.13 -19.10 7.03
C GLY A 315 4.95 -18.10 6.21
N SER A 316 5.58 -18.57 5.13
CA SER A 316 6.14 -17.80 4.05
C SER A 316 5.19 -16.71 3.55
N ILE A 317 5.76 -15.56 3.24
CA ILE A 317 5.07 -14.43 2.63
C ILE A 317 5.85 -14.03 1.40
N PHE A 318 5.14 -13.69 0.32
CA PHE A 318 5.77 -13.16 -0.87
C PHE A 318 5.39 -11.69 -1.12
N TYR A 319 6.32 -10.98 -1.73
CA TYR A 319 6.23 -9.59 -2.15
C TYR A 319 6.47 -9.56 -3.67
N PRO A 320 5.40 -9.43 -4.47
CA PRO A 320 5.55 -9.44 -5.92
C PRO A 320 5.95 -8.06 -6.42
N TYR A 321 6.89 -8.03 -7.34
CA TYR A 321 7.27 -6.87 -8.13
C TYR A 321 6.92 -7.13 -9.58
N ASP A 322 7.05 -6.10 -10.43
CA ASP A 322 6.74 -6.21 -11.85
C ASP A 322 7.52 -7.34 -12.53
N ASN A 323 8.75 -7.62 -12.10
CA ASN A 323 9.63 -8.57 -12.77
C ASN A 323 10.34 -9.54 -11.80
N ALA A 324 10.04 -9.47 -10.51
CA ALA A 324 10.61 -10.37 -9.52
C ALA A 324 9.60 -10.73 -8.44
N LEU A 325 9.89 -11.79 -7.70
CA LEU A 325 9.20 -12.20 -6.50
C LEU A 325 10.21 -12.28 -5.37
N ILE A 326 9.96 -11.57 -4.27
CA ILE A 326 10.73 -11.77 -3.04
C ILE A 326 9.89 -12.63 -2.11
N VAL A 327 10.35 -13.84 -1.82
CA VAL A 327 9.74 -14.74 -0.84
C VAL A 327 10.53 -14.61 0.45
N VAL A 328 9.82 -14.42 1.55
CA VAL A 328 10.36 -14.53 2.90
C VAL A 328 9.92 -15.87 3.44
N ASP A 329 10.86 -16.76 3.75
CA ASP A 329 10.52 -18.05 4.34
C ASP A 329 10.22 -17.93 5.85
N ILE A 330 9.78 -19.03 6.47
CA ILE A 330 9.53 -19.10 7.93
C ILE A 330 10.77 -18.82 8.78
N ASP A 331 11.95 -19.04 8.20
CA ASP A 331 13.24 -18.72 8.79
C ASP A 331 13.63 -17.26 8.51
N GLY A 332 12.73 -16.44 7.96
CA GLY A 332 12.98 -15.02 7.68
C GLY A 332 14.03 -14.77 6.59
N ASN A 333 14.51 -15.79 5.88
CA ASN A 333 15.45 -15.60 4.78
C ASN A 333 14.72 -15.00 3.59
N LEU A 334 15.39 -14.11 2.88
CA LEU A 334 14.88 -13.47 1.68
C LEU A 334 15.38 -14.20 0.44
N ARG A 335 14.45 -14.78 -0.30
CA ARG A 335 14.70 -15.48 -1.56
C ARG A 335 14.12 -14.67 -2.71
N VAL A 336 14.98 -14.25 -3.62
CA VAL A 336 14.57 -13.44 -4.77
C VAL A 336 14.51 -14.32 -6.01
N TYR A 337 13.37 -14.34 -6.67
CA TYR A 337 13.14 -15.05 -7.92
C TYR A 337 12.84 -14.03 -9.02
N ASN A 338 13.51 -14.13 -10.17
CA ASN A 338 13.06 -13.40 -11.36
C ASN A 338 11.75 -14.02 -11.87
N THR A 339 10.78 -13.21 -12.24
CA THR A 339 9.55 -13.69 -12.85
C THR A 339 9.87 -14.27 -14.23
N PRO A 340 9.51 -15.54 -14.51
CA PRO A 340 9.67 -16.10 -15.85
C PRO A 340 8.87 -15.31 -16.89
N GLU A 341 9.19 -15.51 -18.17
CA GLU A 341 8.41 -14.90 -19.25
C GLU A 341 6.95 -15.36 -19.19
N LEU A 342 6.03 -14.41 -19.36
CA LEU A 342 4.60 -14.69 -19.37
C LEU A 342 4.21 -15.29 -20.71
N THR A 343 3.41 -16.35 -20.66
CA THR A 343 2.90 -17.10 -21.82
C THR A 343 1.39 -16.92 -21.94
N ASP A 344 0.80 -17.19 -23.11
CA ASP A 344 -0.64 -17.05 -23.31
C ASP A 344 -1.45 -17.91 -22.33
N GLY A 345 -2.42 -17.29 -21.64
CA GLY A 345 -3.10 -17.87 -20.48
C GLY A 345 -4.04 -19.04 -20.75
N SER A 346 -4.37 -19.33 -22.02
CA SER A 346 -5.24 -20.47 -22.35
C SER A 346 -4.63 -21.83 -21.99
N ALA A 347 -3.31 -21.91 -21.84
CA ALA A 347 -2.57 -23.11 -21.49
C ALA A 347 -1.88 -23.00 -20.12
N PHE A 348 -2.31 -22.08 -19.26
CA PHE A 348 -1.62 -21.78 -17.99
C PHE A 348 -1.33 -23.02 -17.14
N TRP A 349 -2.30 -23.94 -17.06
CA TRP A 349 -2.19 -25.19 -16.30
C TRP A 349 -1.58 -26.35 -17.10
N GLU A 350 -1.47 -26.22 -18.41
CA GLU A 350 -0.92 -27.25 -19.31
C GLU A 350 0.58 -27.06 -19.52
N ASN A 351 1.09 -25.83 -19.33
CA ASN A 351 2.50 -25.54 -19.47
C ASN A 351 3.31 -26.26 -18.38
N PRO A 352 4.41 -26.96 -18.75
CA PRO A 352 5.26 -27.62 -17.79
C PRO A 352 5.84 -26.59 -16.83
N LYS A 353 5.51 -26.74 -15.54
CA LYS A 353 6.03 -25.88 -14.48
C LYS A 353 7.53 -26.10 -14.35
N VAL A 354 8.29 -25.02 -14.54
CA VAL A 354 9.73 -25.06 -14.37
C VAL A 354 10.04 -24.96 -12.87
N THR A 355 10.97 -25.77 -12.38
CA THR A 355 11.52 -25.58 -11.03
C THR A 355 12.56 -24.48 -11.08
N GLN A 356 12.36 -23.42 -10.30
CA GLN A 356 13.26 -22.29 -10.22
C GLN A 356 14.03 -22.28 -8.90
N PHE A 357 15.30 -21.91 -8.99
CA PHE A 357 16.15 -21.60 -7.83
C PHE A 357 16.11 -20.09 -7.58
N PRO A 358 16.23 -19.65 -6.32
CA PRO A 358 16.38 -18.23 -6.05
C PRO A 358 17.63 -17.68 -6.74
N ASN A 359 17.48 -16.53 -7.40
CA ASN A 359 18.59 -15.78 -7.98
C ASN A 359 19.48 -15.18 -6.87
N ILE A 360 18.88 -14.85 -5.73
CA ILE A 360 19.56 -14.44 -4.50
C ILE A 360 18.90 -15.15 -3.33
N ASP A 361 19.73 -15.66 -2.42
CA ASP A 361 19.32 -16.09 -1.10
C ASP A 361 20.08 -15.24 -0.05
N ILE A 362 19.36 -14.36 0.64
CA ILE A 362 19.89 -13.53 1.72
C ILE A 362 19.40 -14.13 3.03
N ARG A 363 20.35 -14.66 3.80
CA ARG A 363 20.07 -15.13 5.15
C ARG A 363 19.65 -13.97 6.04
N ARG A 364 18.66 -14.20 6.90
CA ARG A 364 18.26 -13.20 7.89
C ARG A 364 19.44 -12.82 8.80
N PRO A 365 19.49 -11.57 9.29
CA PRO A 365 20.51 -11.13 10.23
C PRO A 365 20.26 -11.61 11.66
N PHE A 366 19.07 -12.17 11.95
CA PHE A 366 18.63 -12.52 13.30
C PHE A 366 18.66 -14.02 13.56
N SER A 367 18.70 -14.39 14.84
CA SER A 367 18.74 -15.80 15.26
C SER A 367 17.36 -16.38 15.58
N GLY A 368 16.39 -15.56 16.00
CA GLY A 368 15.06 -15.97 16.45
C GLY A 368 14.04 -16.20 15.33
N PRO A 369 12.89 -16.83 15.62
CA PRO A 369 11.78 -16.97 14.68
C PRO A 369 11.34 -15.61 14.16
N CYS A 370 11.23 -15.49 12.84
CA CYS A 370 10.85 -14.24 12.20
C CYS A 370 9.32 -14.14 12.22
N ALA A 371 8.80 -13.05 12.79
CA ALA A 371 7.44 -12.65 12.52
C ALA A 371 7.45 -11.57 11.45
N HIS A 372 6.51 -11.66 10.53
CA HIS A 372 6.37 -10.65 9.49
C HIS A 372 5.54 -9.49 10.03
N ILE A 373 6.05 -8.27 9.86
CA ILE A 373 5.24 -7.06 9.99
C ILE A 373 4.59 -6.84 8.63
N PRO A 374 3.27 -7.09 8.46
CA PRO A 374 2.64 -6.76 7.20
C PRO A 374 2.83 -5.25 6.95
N ILE A 375 3.33 -4.90 5.78
CA ILE A 375 3.27 -3.53 5.28
C ILE A 375 1.78 -3.23 5.12
N ALA A 376 1.24 -2.24 5.83
CA ALA A 376 -0.21 -1.97 5.86
C ALA A 376 -0.76 -1.35 4.58
N ASP A 377 0.10 -1.08 3.61
CA ASP A 377 -0.39 -0.92 2.27
C ASP A 377 -0.93 -2.28 1.83
N ASN A 378 -2.26 -2.36 1.71
CA ASN A 378 -2.97 -3.47 1.05
C ASN A 378 -2.39 -3.78 -0.35
N HIS A 379 -1.54 -2.90 -0.87
CA HIS A 379 -0.66 -3.09 -2.01
C HIS A 379 0.73 -3.54 -1.53
N LYS A 380 0.87 -4.82 -1.13
CA LYS A 380 2.15 -5.45 -0.73
C LYS A 380 3.24 -5.46 -1.84
N SER A 381 3.00 -4.80 -2.96
CA SER A 381 3.64 -5.08 -4.23
C SER A 381 4.64 -4.02 -4.72
N PHE A 382 4.74 -2.84 -4.09
CA PHE A 382 5.64 -1.76 -4.61
C PHE A 382 6.34 -0.93 -3.55
N SER A 383 6.43 -1.40 -2.31
CA SER A 383 7.27 -0.68 -1.37
C SER A 383 8.73 -0.83 -1.81
N ASP A 384 9.43 0.29 -1.97
CA ASP A 384 10.89 0.31 -2.11
C ASP A 384 11.58 -0.23 -0.86
N TYR A 385 10.81 -0.56 0.19
CA TYR A 385 11.28 -1.11 1.44
C TYR A 385 10.52 -2.37 1.85
N LEU A 386 11.25 -3.36 2.34
CA LEU A 386 10.73 -4.55 2.99
C LEU A 386 11.14 -4.52 4.47
N CYS A 387 10.22 -4.85 5.37
CA CYS A 387 10.51 -4.94 6.79
C CYS A 387 10.27 -6.35 7.32
N LEU A 388 11.27 -6.89 8.01
CA LEU A 388 11.20 -8.18 8.68
C LEU A 388 11.37 -7.95 10.18
N SER A 389 10.52 -8.52 11.03
CA SER A 389 10.73 -8.46 12.48
C SER A 389 11.15 -9.78 13.08
N ASP A 390 11.99 -9.72 14.09
CA ASP A 390 12.22 -10.79 15.03
C ASP A 390 11.40 -10.49 16.29
N THR A 391 10.44 -11.38 16.59
CA THR A 391 9.57 -11.22 17.77
C THR A 391 10.27 -11.49 19.08
N ASP A 392 11.34 -12.27 19.05
CA ASP A 392 12.09 -12.68 20.23
C ASP A 392 13.12 -11.61 20.59
N GLU A 393 13.80 -11.06 19.58
CA GLU A 393 14.80 -10.01 19.78
C GLU A 393 14.18 -8.60 19.90
N ASP A 394 12.89 -8.43 19.57
CA ASP A 394 12.23 -7.13 19.47
C ASP A 394 12.97 -6.20 18.50
N VAL A 395 13.31 -6.72 17.31
CA VAL A 395 14.08 -5.98 16.32
C VAL A 395 13.42 -6.11 14.95
N ALA A 396 13.45 -5.05 14.15
CA ALA A 396 13.02 -5.05 12.76
C ALA A 396 14.19 -4.72 11.82
N ALA A 397 14.48 -5.59 10.86
CA ALA A 397 15.37 -5.30 9.74
C ALA A 397 14.58 -4.67 8.60
N ILE A 398 15.08 -3.54 8.10
CA ILE A 398 14.55 -2.82 6.95
C ILE A 398 15.51 -3.06 5.78
N TYR A 399 14.96 -3.50 4.66
CA TYR A 399 15.65 -3.71 3.40
C TYR A 399 15.13 -2.73 2.38
N ARG A 400 16.00 -1.97 1.71
CA ARG A 400 15.66 -1.21 0.52
C ARG A 400 15.75 -2.12 -0.70
N ILE A 401 14.71 -2.18 -1.51
CA ILE A 401 14.64 -3.00 -2.71
C ILE A 401 15.13 -2.18 -3.90
N GLN A 402 16.31 -2.52 -4.42
CA GLN A 402 16.92 -1.83 -5.55
C GLN A 402 16.62 -2.54 -6.87
N ASP A 403 16.28 -1.75 -7.90
CA ASP A 403 16.21 -2.22 -9.28
C ASP A 403 17.61 -2.45 -9.86
N LEU A 404 17.85 -3.65 -10.37
CA LEU A 404 19.07 -4.01 -11.12
C LEU A 404 18.84 -3.97 -12.64
N ASN A 405 17.73 -3.36 -13.08
CA ASN A 405 17.19 -3.32 -14.45
C ASN A 405 18.17 -2.83 -15.55
N SER A 406 19.37 -2.38 -15.21
CA SER A 406 20.38 -1.96 -16.20
C SER A 406 21.07 -3.13 -16.91
N LEU A 407 20.96 -4.37 -16.41
CA LEU A 407 21.63 -5.53 -16.99
C LEU A 407 20.60 -6.46 -17.63
N ALA A 408 20.59 -6.56 -18.96
CA ALA A 408 19.72 -7.47 -19.74
C ALA A 408 20.04 -8.98 -19.55
N ASN A 409 20.62 -9.37 -18.41
CA ASN A 409 21.01 -10.73 -18.10
C ASN A 409 19.96 -11.39 -17.21
N SER A 410 19.15 -12.28 -17.79
CA SER A 410 18.11 -13.05 -17.07
C SER A 410 18.64 -13.92 -15.93
N ARG A 411 19.96 -14.18 -15.88
CA ARG A 411 20.59 -14.91 -14.77
C ARG A 411 20.83 -14.05 -13.54
N LEU A 412 20.93 -12.74 -13.71
CA LEU A 412 21.10 -11.82 -12.59
C LEU A 412 19.73 -11.50 -11.98
N PRO A 413 19.65 -11.36 -10.65
CA PRO A 413 18.45 -10.89 -9.98
C PRO A 413 18.03 -9.52 -10.51
N GLN A 414 16.73 -9.33 -10.75
CA GLN A 414 16.20 -8.05 -11.21
C GLN A 414 15.90 -7.08 -10.06
N LYS A 415 15.68 -7.62 -8.86
CA LYS A 415 15.55 -6.88 -7.61
C LYS A 415 16.63 -7.31 -6.63
N LEU A 416 17.18 -6.36 -5.87
CA LEU A 416 18.16 -6.62 -4.83
C LEU A 416 17.69 -6.03 -3.51
N PRO A 417 17.33 -6.85 -2.51
CA PRO A 417 17.14 -6.38 -1.15
C PRO A 417 18.50 -5.98 -0.56
N VAL A 418 18.65 -4.70 -0.26
CA VAL A 418 19.83 -4.14 0.40
C VAL A 418 19.43 -3.78 1.82
N HIS A 419 20.10 -4.36 2.82
CA HIS A 419 19.86 -4.00 4.22
C HIS A 419 20.10 -2.50 4.39
N ALA A 420 19.04 -1.77 4.72
CA ALA A 420 19.04 -0.33 4.89
C ALA A 420 19.18 0.02 6.38
N GLY A 421 18.76 -0.89 7.26
CA GLY A 421 19.25 -0.97 8.62
C GLY A 421 18.25 -1.65 9.56
N THR A 422 18.36 -1.35 10.85
CA THR A 422 17.70 -2.13 11.90
C THR A 422 17.09 -1.23 12.96
N VAL A 423 15.89 -1.58 13.43
CA VAL A 423 15.12 -0.79 14.39
C VAL A 423 14.79 -1.64 15.60
N ASN A 424 15.08 -1.14 16.80
CA ASN A 424 14.70 -1.81 18.03
C ASN A 424 13.22 -1.52 18.36
N LEU A 425 12.39 -2.56 18.27
CA LEU A 425 10.96 -2.52 18.56
C LEU A 425 10.65 -2.50 20.05
N SER A 426 11.58 -2.89 20.93
CA SER A 426 11.37 -2.81 22.39
C SER A 426 11.24 -1.37 22.90
N ALA A 427 11.83 -0.42 22.16
CA ALA A 427 11.64 1.01 22.42
C ALA A 427 10.23 1.51 22.04
N VAL A 428 9.49 0.71 21.28
CA VAL A 428 8.21 1.08 20.66
C VAL A 428 7.04 0.28 21.25
N SER A 429 7.30 -0.94 21.73
CA SER A 429 6.27 -1.83 22.25
C SER A 429 5.67 -1.31 23.56
N VAL A 430 4.35 -1.38 23.66
CA VAL A 430 3.66 -1.19 24.95
C VAL A 430 3.82 -2.49 25.74
N PRO A 431 4.29 -2.47 27.00
CA PRO A 431 4.39 -3.67 27.81
C PRO A 431 3.06 -4.45 27.84
N GLY A 432 3.06 -5.69 27.36
CA GLY A 432 1.90 -6.58 27.36
C GLY A 432 0.91 -6.44 26.19
N GLY A 433 1.17 -5.55 25.22
CA GLY A 433 0.36 -5.43 24.01
C GLY A 433 0.78 -6.43 22.91
N PRO A 434 -0.13 -6.81 21.98
CA PRO A 434 0.26 -7.57 20.80
C PRO A 434 1.26 -6.77 19.97
N LYS A 435 2.39 -7.40 19.61
CA LYS A 435 3.50 -6.79 18.85
C LYS A 435 3.20 -6.64 17.34
N SER A 436 1.95 -6.39 16.95
CA SER A 436 1.61 -6.15 15.54
C SER A 436 1.90 -4.70 15.16
N GLY A 437 3.07 -4.47 14.60
CA GLY A 437 3.39 -3.20 13.93
C GLY A 437 2.89 -3.19 12.51
N LEU A 438 3.01 -2.02 11.88
CA LEU A 438 2.85 -1.83 10.46
C LEU A 438 4.00 -0.96 9.99
N VAL A 439 4.65 -1.36 8.90
CA VAL A 439 5.69 -0.53 8.28
C VAL A 439 5.10 0.18 7.08
N HIS A 440 5.36 1.48 6.97
CA HIS A 440 4.92 2.29 5.84
C HIS A 440 6.11 3.06 5.26
N HIS A 441 6.18 3.09 3.94
CA HIS A 441 7.08 4.00 3.24
C HIS A 441 6.52 5.43 3.34
N LEU A 442 7.31 6.37 3.87
CA LEU A 442 6.91 7.78 3.96
C LEU A 442 7.49 8.60 2.81
N ASP A 443 8.81 8.51 2.68
CA ASP A 443 9.59 9.22 1.68
C ASP A 443 10.91 8.46 1.43
N GLU A 444 11.70 8.94 0.46
CA GLU A 444 12.97 8.31 0.04
C GLU A 444 13.91 7.97 1.20
N ASP A 445 13.83 8.72 2.30
CA ASP A 445 14.77 8.70 3.42
C ASP A 445 14.15 8.18 4.71
N ASN A 446 12.83 7.97 4.76
CA ASN A 446 12.12 7.70 6.01
C ASN A 446 11.14 6.55 5.88
N VAL A 447 11.21 5.64 6.85
CA VAL A 447 10.27 4.54 7.03
C VAL A 447 9.49 4.80 8.31
N LEU A 448 8.15 4.73 8.23
CA LEU A 448 7.28 4.77 9.39
C LEU A 448 7.11 3.36 9.92
N ILE A 449 7.26 3.18 11.23
CA ILE A 449 6.73 2.02 11.92
C ILE A 449 5.58 2.51 12.80
N SER A 450 4.36 2.12 12.47
CA SER A 450 3.15 2.52 13.16
C SER A 450 2.54 1.35 13.93
N TYR A 451 1.92 1.69 15.05
CA TYR A 451 1.20 0.77 15.93
C TYR A 451 -0.07 1.47 16.40
N LEU A 452 -1.15 0.72 16.51
CA LEU A 452 -2.34 1.23 17.18
C LEU A 452 -2.27 0.88 18.67
N ASN A 453 -2.72 1.81 19.51
CA ASN A 453 -2.81 1.57 20.94
C ASN A 453 -3.82 0.45 21.26
N VAL A 454 -3.80 -0.07 22.49
CA VAL A 454 -4.65 -1.20 22.96
C VAL A 454 -6.15 -0.93 22.77
N ASP A 455 -6.57 0.34 22.83
CA ASP A 455 -7.95 0.78 22.63
C ASP A 455 -8.29 1.11 21.16
N TYR A 456 -7.32 0.97 20.25
CA TYR A 456 -7.44 1.19 18.80
C TYR A 456 -7.97 2.56 18.38
N SER A 457 -7.97 3.53 19.30
CA SER A 457 -8.49 4.88 19.08
C SER A 457 -7.41 5.86 18.59
N ARG A 458 -6.14 5.51 18.82
CA ARG A 458 -4.98 6.40 18.66
C ARG A 458 -3.87 5.70 17.90
N LEU A 459 -3.26 6.47 17.00
CA LEU A 459 -2.08 6.06 16.25
C LEU A 459 -0.83 6.45 17.03
N ARG A 460 0.04 5.48 17.29
CA ARG A 460 1.43 5.70 17.69
C ARG A 460 2.31 5.40 16.48
N ALA A 461 3.24 6.30 16.20
CA ALA A 461 4.08 6.17 15.03
C ALA A 461 5.51 6.59 15.36
N HIS A 462 6.46 5.82 14.85
CA HIS A 462 7.88 6.09 14.97
C HIS A 462 8.46 6.22 13.57
N VAL A 463 9.20 7.30 13.35
CA VAL A 463 9.82 7.56 12.05
C VAL A 463 11.29 7.23 12.13
N VAL A 464 11.72 6.37 11.22
CA VAL A 464 13.07 5.85 11.12
C VAL A 464 13.76 6.56 9.97
N ASP A 465 14.75 7.37 10.31
CA ASP A 465 15.61 8.09 9.36
C ASP A 465 16.70 7.15 8.84
N MET A 466 16.66 6.85 7.54
CA MET A 466 17.54 5.88 6.88
C MET A 466 18.87 6.49 6.43
N ASN A 467 19.01 7.82 6.42
CA ASN A 467 20.21 8.51 5.91
C ASN A 467 21.36 8.63 6.91
N GLY A 468 21.15 8.23 8.18
CA GLY A 468 22.07 8.47 9.29
C GLY A 468 23.32 7.58 9.37
N GLY A 469 23.60 6.69 8.40
CA GLY A 469 24.71 5.71 8.46
C GLY A 469 24.48 4.55 9.44
N THR A 470 23.66 4.77 10.46
CA THR A 470 22.94 3.76 11.25
C THR A 470 21.55 4.31 11.53
N PRO A 471 20.46 3.66 11.08
CA PRO A 471 19.13 4.08 11.48
C PRO A 471 19.06 3.98 12.99
N SER A 472 18.91 5.13 13.62
CA SER A 472 18.69 5.24 15.05
C SER A 472 17.32 5.87 15.22
N LEU A 473 16.50 5.26 16.07
CA LEU A 473 15.33 5.93 16.63
C LEU A 473 15.84 7.17 17.36
N LYS A 474 15.72 8.34 16.74
CA LYS A 474 16.01 9.62 17.39
C LYS A 474 14.86 9.95 18.33
N LEU A 475 14.77 9.23 19.46
CA LEU A 475 13.83 9.58 20.52
C LEU A 475 14.20 10.96 21.04
N ARG A 476 13.32 11.96 20.83
CA ARG A 476 13.60 13.34 21.26
C ARG A 476 13.64 13.53 22.78
N ASN A 477 13.25 12.54 23.59
CA ASN A 477 13.36 12.61 25.05
C ASN A 477 13.25 11.23 25.72
N PRO A 478 14.37 10.54 26.03
CA PRO A 478 14.32 9.27 26.75
C PRO A 478 14.02 9.43 28.26
N GLU A 479 14.11 10.64 28.83
CA GLU A 479 14.08 10.85 30.30
C GLU A 479 12.69 11.07 30.93
N LEU A 480 11.58 10.90 30.19
CA LEU A 480 10.23 11.18 30.73
C LEU A 480 9.20 10.05 30.57
N LEU A 481 9.63 8.83 30.23
CA LEU A 481 8.75 7.67 30.36
C LEU A 481 8.81 7.13 31.80
N ASN A 482 8.13 7.85 32.69
CA ASN A 482 7.88 7.37 34.05
C ASN A 482 7.01 6.09 33.95
N PRO A 483 7.46 4.91 34.44
CA PRO A 483 6.69 3.66 34.29
C PRO A 483 5.46 3.57 35.22
N LEU A 484 5.23 4.58 36.05
CA LEU A 484 4.18 4.58 37.07
C LEU A 484 2.92 5.30 36.57
N GLU A 485 2.18 4.65 35.66
CA GLU A 485 0.71 4.81 35.56
C GLU A 485 0.03 3.72 34.69
N ALA A 486 0.76 2.70 34.23
CA ALA A 486 0.20 1.54 33.53
C ALA A 486 0.06 0.32 34.46
N GLN A 487 -0.62 0.49 35.59
CA GLN A 487 -1.30 -0.62 36.28
C GLN A 487 -2.81 -0.45 36.07
N THR A 488 -3.25 -0.66 34.83
CA THR A 488 -4.63 -1.06 34.59
C THR A 488 -4.66 -2.58 34.59
N THR A 489 -4.95 -3.10 35.78
CA THR A 489 -5.50 -4.42 36.08
C THR A 489 -6.14 -5.10 34.85
N ILE A 490 -5.42 -6.09 34.29
CA ILE A 490 -6.00 -7.13 33.43
C ILE A 490 -6.84 -8.04 34.34
N LEU A 491 -8.05 -7.58 34.68
CA LEU A 491 -9.13 -8.42 35.20
C LEU A 491 -10.31 -8.28 34.25
N GLY A 492 -10.94 -9.42 33.96
CA GLY A 492 -11.84 -9.65 32.82
C GLY A 492 -12.77 -8.50 32.46
N TYR A 493 -12.63 -7.99 31.24
CA TYR A 493 -13.64 -7.17 30.58
C TYR A 493 -14.33 -8.00 29.50
N GLU A 494 -15.52 -8.51 29.83
CA GLU A 494 -16.53 -8.88 28.85
C GLU A 494 -16.88 -7.64 28.03
N GLY A 495 -16.35 -7.51 26.82
CA GLY A 495 -16.65 -6.37 25.92
C GLY A 495 -15.46 -5.77 25.15
N THR A 496 -14.30 -6.42 25.14
CA THR A 496 -13.12 -5.92 24.39
C THR A 496 -13.38 -5.89 22.88
N MET A 497 -13.14 -4.73 22.26
CA MET A 497 -13.04 -4.64 20.81
C MET A 497 -11.71 -5.28 20.37
N ARG A 498 -11.73 -6.08 19.30
CA ARG A 498 -10.51 -6.63 18.69
C ARG A 498 -10.33 -6.03 17.30
N MET A 499 -9.14 -5.52 17.01
CA MET A 499 -8.77 -5.09 15.67
C MET A 499 -8.44 -6.30 14.79
N GLU A 500 -9.00 -6.34 13.60
CA GLU A 500 -8.75 -7.41 12.62
C GLU A 500 -7.87 -6.93 11.47
N CYS A 501 -8.11 -5.71 10.97
CA CYS A 501 -7.43 -5.20 9.78
C CYS A 501 -7.23 -3.69 9.89
N VAL A 502 -6.10 -3.22 9.36
CA VAL A 502 -5.72 -1.81 9.33
C VAL A 502 -5.08 -1.48 7.99
N ALA A 503 -5.43 -0.32 7.45
CA ALA A 503 -4.73 0.27 6.32
C ALA A 503 -4.43 1.74 6.62
N ILE A 504 -3.37 2.29 6.05
CA ILE A 504 -3.05 3.72 6.14
C ILE A 504 -2.86 4.26 4.74
N SER A 505 -3.36 5.47 4.47
CA SER A 505 -3.08 6.18 3.23
C SER A 505 -2.42 7.52 3.55
N SER A 506 -1.12 7.60 3.26
CA SER A 506 -0.34 8.84 3.41
C SER A 506 -0.84 9.96 2.49
N MET A 507 -1.32 9.60 1.29
CA MET A 507 -1.91 10.53 0.32
C MET A 507 -3.06 11.37 0.87
N THR A 508 -3.90 10.79 1.72
CA THR A 508 -5.02 11.50 2.34
C THR A 508 -4.85 11.72 3.85
N GLY A 509 -3.77 11.20 4.45
CA GLY A 509 -3.58 11.18 5.90
C GLY A 509 -4.70 10.44 6.63
N ARG A 510 -5.10 9.26 6.11
CA ARG A 510 -6.20 8.45 6.64
C ARG A 510 -5.71 7.14 7.22
N VAL A 511 -6.34 6.71 8.31
CA VAL A 511 -6.19 5.38 8.88
C VAL A 511 -7.53 4.68 8.85
N PHE A 512 -7.55 3.43 8.41
CA PHE A 512 -8.72 2.59 8.29
C PHE A 512 -8.59 1.47 9.30
N ILE A 513 -9.60 1.24 10.12
CA ILE A 513 -9.58 0.23 11.18
C ILE A 513 -10.86 -0.59 11.13
N GLN A 514 -10.73 -1.90 10.94
CA GLN A 514 -11.82 -2.84 11.16
C GLN A 514 -11.75 -3.38 12.59
N THR A 515 -12.80 -3.13 13.37
CA THR A 515 -12.94 -3.61 14.74
C THR A 515 -14.07 -4.63 14.85
N VAL A 516 -13.92 -5.60 15.75
CA VAL A 516 -14.94 -6.59 16.15
C VAL A 516 -15.38 -6.28 17.56
N GLN A 517 -16.68 -6.12 17.79
CA GLN A 517 -17.23 -5.85 19.13
C GLN A 517 -17.63 -7.16 19.85
N GLY A 518 -16.89 -7.55 20.89
CA GLY A 518 -17.26 -8.63 21.81
C GLY A 518 -17.05 -10.07 21.28
N HIS A 519 -17.53 -11.06 22.03
CA HIS A 519 -17.42 -12.50 21.68
C HIS A 519 -18.41 -12.94 20.59
N GLN A 520 -19.41 -12.11 20.28
CA GLN A 520 -20.33 -12.38 19.19
C GLN A 520 -19.67 -11.93 17.88
N ARG A 521 -19.29 -12.88 17.02
CA ARG A 521 -18.68 -12.68 15.69
C ARG A 521 -19.45 -11.72 14.74
N GLY A 522 -20.59 -11.15 15.15
CA GLY A 522 -21.53 -10.45 14.26
C GLY A 522 -21.34 -8.95 14.10
N LEU A 523 -20.63 -8.26 15.00
CA LEU A 523 -20.52 -6.78 14.94
C LEU A 523 -19.10 -6.36 14.56
N ARG A 524 -18.80 -6.45 13.26
CA ARG A 524 -17.64 -5.85 12.64
C ARG A 524 -17.98 -4.44 12.15
N GLN A 525 -17.11 -3.48 12.40
CA GLN A 525 -17.28 -2.09 12.01
C GLN A 525 -16.01 -1.56 11.36
N LEU A 526 -16.17 -0.81 10.26
CA LEU A 526 -15.08 -0.09 9.62
C LEU A 526 -15.09 1.37 10.06
N GLN A 527 -14.00 1.80 10.70
CA GLN A 527 -13.73 3.17 11.09
C GLN A 527 -12.70 3.78 10.13
N VAL A 528 -12.90 5.04 9.77
CA VAL A 528 -11.98 5.87 8.99
C VAL A 528 -11.60 7.08 9.83
N MET A 529 -10.32 7.22 10.13
CA MET A 529 -9.74 8.29 10.93
C MET A 529 -8.96 9.23 10.01
N ASP A 530 -9.36 10.50 9.97
CA ASP A 530 -8.72 11.56 9.18
C ASP A 530 -7.81 12.40 10.10
N TYR A 531 -6.54 12.59 9.71
CA TYR A 531 -5.52 13.30 10.51
C TYR A 531 -5.09 14.67 9.94
N LEU A 532 -5.61 15.10 8.78
CA LEU A 532 -5.13 16.26 8.02
C LEU A 532 -6.11 17.41 7.79
#